data_AF-E0LSL0-F1
#
_entry.id   AF-E0LSL0-F1
#
_cell.length_a   1.000
_cell.length_b   1.000
_cell.length_c   1.000
_cell.angle_alpha   90.00
_cell.angle_beta   90.00
_cell.angle_gamma   90.00
#
_symmetry.space_group_name_H-M   'P 1'
#
loop_
_entity.id
_entity.type
_entity.pdbx_description
1 polymer ?
#
loop_
_entity_poly.entity_id
_entity_poly.type
_entity_poly.pdbx_seq_one_letter_code
_entity_poly.pdbx_strand_id
1 'polypeptide(L)'
;MRQNHPLSDAPLTLSEFLSASHLHVATSSADVRFVDNILSGQRFSRKIAVTTSHWLTLPFVLVKTDLISVVSEKMASTPLFSGLQRIELRFEAQPVSWNLYWHKRDENNAAHLWLREQIYRVCRVI
;
A
#
# COMPACT_ATOMS: atom_id res chain seq x y z
N MET A 1 -2.90 -7.83 -7.65
CA MET A 1 -3.22 -9.27 -7.84
C MET A 1 -2.38 -9.81 -9.00
N ARG A 2 -2.24 -11.13 -9.20
CA ARG A 2 -1.57 -11.64 -10.42
C ARG A 2 -2.30 -11.24 -11.69
N GLN A 3 -1.62 -11.34 -12.82
CA GLN A 3 -2.27 -11.29 -14.13
C GLN A 3 -3.28 -12.44 -14.28
N ASN A 4 -4.36 -12.19 -15.00
CA ASN A 4 -5.44 -13.16 -15.26
C ASN A 4 -6.04 -13.74 -13.97
N HIS A 5 -6.16 -12.91 -12.93
CA HIS A 5 -6.76 -13.32 -11.67
C HIS A 5 -8.28 -13.51 -11.86
N PRO A 6 -8.96 -14.45 -11.19
CA PRO A 6 -10.39 -14.69 -11.40
C PRO A 6 -11.29 -13.47 -11.15
N LEU A 7 -10.82 -12.52 -10.33
CA LEU A 7 -11.49 -11.25 -10.03
C LEU A 7 -11.05 -10.08 -10.92
N SER A 8 -10.39 -10.36 -12.05
CA SER A 8 -9.69 -9.34 -12.83
C SER A 8 -10.43 -8.82 -14.06
N ASP A 9 -11.49 -9.51 -14.46
CA ASP A 9 -12.22 -9.26 -15.71
C ASP A 9 -13.24 -8.12 -15.60
N ALA A 10 -13.59 -7.77 -14.37
CA ALA A 10 -14.53 -6.70 -14.07
C ALA A 10 -14.01 -5.84 -12.92
N PRO A 11 -14.51 -4.60 -12.78
CA PRO A 11 -14.21 -3.79 -11.62
C PRO A 11 -14.66 -4.49 -10.32
N LEU A 12 -13.74 -4.57 -9.36
CA LEU A 12 -13.94 -5.32 -8.13
C LEU A 12 -15.03 -4.70 -7.25
N THR A 13 -16.08 -5.47 -6.96
CA THR A 13 -17.13 -5.06 -6.00
C THR A 13 -16.64 -5.20 -4.56
N LEU A 14 -17.30 -4.52 -3.62
CA LEU A 14 -16.97 -4.66 -2.19
C LEU A 14 -17.16 -6.11 -1.70
N SER A 15 -18.22 -6.79 -2.14
CA SER A 15 -18.50 -8.18 -1.74
C SER A 15 -17.40 -9.15 -2.19
N GLU A 16 -16.96 -9.03 -3.44
CA GLU A 16 -15.85 -9.83 -3.98
C GLU A 16 -14.53 -9.51 -3.25
N PHE A 17 -14.27 -8.23 -2.98
CA PHE A 17 -13.11 -7.80 -2.21
C PHE A 17 -13.08 -8.40 -0.81
N LEU A 18 -14.20 -8.40 -0.09
CA LEU A 18 -14.29 -8.97 1.27
C LEU A 18 -14.17 -10.49 1.27
N SER A 19 -14.66 -11.15 0.20
CA SER A 19 -14.62 -12.61 0.03
C SER A 19 -13.27 -13.14 -0.45
N ALA A 20 -12.45 -12.30 -1.08
CA ALA A 20 -11.11 -12.65 -1.53
C ALA A 20 -10.17 -12.98 -0.36
N SER A 21 -9.11 -13.75 -0.63
CA SER A 21 -8.05 -14.01 0.35
C SER A 21 -6.95 -12.94 0.22
N HIS A 22 -6.64 -12.26 1.32
CA HIS A 22 -5.71 -11.13 1.30
C HIS A 22 -4.31 -11.51 1.77
N LEU A 23 -3.30 -11.00 1.05
CA LEU A 23 -1.94 -10.87 1.53
C LEU A 23 -1.78 -9.50 2.18
N HIS A 24 -1.54 -9.50 3.49
CA HIS A 24 -1.35 -8.32 4.29
C HIS A 24 0.14 -8.10 4.57
N VAL A 25 0.58 -6.84 4.56
CA VAL A 25 1.91 -6.47 5.06
C VAL A 25 1.69 -5.81 6.40
N ALA A 26 2.34 -6.29 7.46
CA ALA A 26 2.31 -5.67 8.78
C ALA A 26 3.74 -5.53 9.30
N THR A 27 4.13 -4.32 9.69
CA THR A 27 5.46 -4.07 10.29
C THR A 27 5.49 -4.30 11.80
N SER A 28 4.31 -4.46 12.42
CA SER A 28 4.15 -4.90 13.80
C SER A 28 2.79 -5.59 13.99
N SER A 29 2.61 -6.32 15.09
CA SER A 29 1.33 -6.96 15.44
C SER A 29 0.21 -5.97 15.75
N ALA A 30 0.54 -4.70 16.02
CA ALA A 30 -0.40 -3.61 16.28
C ALA A 30 -0.69 -2.77 15.03
N ASP A 31 -0.12 -3.13 13.88
CA ASP A 31 -0.24 -2.39 12.62
C ASP A 31 -1.62 -2.63 11.99
N VAL A 32 -2.67 -2.02 12.57
CA VAL A 32 -4.00 -1.97 11.94
C VAL A 32 -3.93 -0.95 10.82
N ARG A 33 -3.73 -1.46 9.61
CA ARG A 33 -3.45 -0.61 8.46
C ARG A 33 -4.70 0.12 7.97
N PHE A 34 -4.41 1.22 7.30
CA PHE A 34 -5.30 2.06 6.52
C PHE A 34 -6.61 1.40 6.02
N VAL A 35 -6.51 0.28 5.30
CA VAL A 35 -7.68 -0.43 4.74
C VAL A 35 -8.58 -1.01 5.84
N ASP A 36 -7.98 -1.66 6.84
CA ASP A 36 -8.73 -2.32 7.91
C ASP A 36 -9.44 -1.29 8.81
N ASN A 37 -8.85 -0.11 8.98
CA ASN A 37 -9.50 1.03 9.66
C ASN A 37 -10.73 1.54 8.88
N ILE A 38 -10.63 1.66 7.56
CA ILE A 38 -11.76 2.08 6.71
C ILE A 38 -12.90 1.04 6.77
N LEU A 39 -12.56 -0.23 6.60
CA LEU A 39 -13.54 -1.32 6.62
C LEU A 39 -14.22 -1.44 7.98
N SER A 40 -13.46 -1.39 9.08
CA SER A 40 -14.03 -1.48 10.42
C SER A 40 -14.96 -0.32 10.77
N GLY A 41 -14.67 0.90 10.31
CA GLY A 41 -15.57 2.05 10.41
C GLY A 41 -16.94 1.82 9.74
N GLN A 42 -16.98 0.96 8.72
CA GLN A 42 -18.19 0.54 8.02
C GLN A 42 -18.73 -0.82 8.47
N ARG A 43 -18.19 -1.38 9.57
CA ARG A 43 -18.54 -2.72 10.11
C ARG A 43 -18.23 -3.88 9.17
N PHE A 44 -17.29 -3.69 8.25
CA PHE A 44 -16.76 -4.75 7.40
C PHE A 44 -15.42 -5.25 7.91
N SER A 45 -15.10 -6.50 7.56
CA SER A 45 -13.79 -7.09 7.77
C SER A 45 -13.43 -7.98 6.58
N ARG A 46 -12.15 -8.09 6.27
CA ARG A 46 -11.63 -8.92 5.17
C ARG A 46 -10.90 -10.14 5.70
N LYS A 47 -10.82 -11.18 4.89
CA LYS A 47 -10.06 -12.40 5.21
C LYS A 47 -8.57 -12.22 4.92
N ILE A 48 -7.76 -12.09 5.96
CA ILE A 48 -6.29 -12.14 5.83
C ILE A 48 -5.84 -13.60 5.81
N ALA A 49 -5.31 -14.06 4.68
CA ALA A 49 -4.81 -15.42 4.53
C ALA A 49 -3.31 -15.53 4.82
N VAL A 50 -2.54 -14.47 4.53
CA VAL A 50 -1.10 -14.42 4.75
C VAL A 50 -0.72 -13.03 5.24
N THR A 51 0.18 -12.97 6.22
CA THR A 51 0.80 -11.72 6.69
C THR A 51 2.32 -11.79 6.49
N THR A 52 2.92 -10.73 5.96
CA THR A 52 4.37 -10.59 5.77
C THR A 52 4.88 -9.29 6.39
N SER A 53 6.15 -9.25 6.78
CA SER A 53 6.76 -8.06 7.40
C SER A 53 7.26 -7.03 6.39
N HIS A 54 7.39 -7.39 5.12
CA HIS A 54 8.03 -6.53 4.12
C HIS A 54 7.26 -6.50 2.80
N TRP A 55 7.05 -5.29 2.29
CA TRP A 55 6.35 -5.06 1.02
C TRP A 55 7.12 -5.57 -0.21
N LEU A 56 8.42 -5.77 -0.11
CA LEU A 56 9.23 -6.35 -1.20
C LEU A 56 8.85 -7.80 -1.53
N THR A 57 8.20 -8.53 -0.61
CA THR A 57 7.78 -9.92 -0.85
C THR A 57 6.47 -10.01 -1.62
N LEU A 58 5.64 -8.95 -1.58
CA LEU A 58 4.30 -8.91 -2.18
C LEU A 58 4.29 -9.42 -3.62
N PRO A 59 5.10 -8.90 -4.55
CA PRO A 59 4.98 -9.28 -5.95
C PRO A 59 5.25 -10.75 -6.18
N PHE A 60 6.27 -11.30 -5.52
CA PHE A 60 6.68 -12.70 -5.66
C PHE A 60 5.65 -13.70 -5.14
N VAL A 61 4.88 -13.33 -4.12
CA VAL A 61 3.78 -14.16 -3.61
C VAL A 61 2.54 -13.99 -4.49
N LEU A 62 2.20 -12.75 -4.85
CA LEU A 62 1.01 -12.44 -5.63
C LEU A 62 1.04 -13.10 -7.01
N VAL A 63 2.17 -13.10 -7.72
CA VAL A 63 2.26 -13.74 -9.06
C VAL A 63 1.96 -15.24 -9.05
N LYS A 64 2.10 -15.92 -7.90
CA LYS A 64 1.96 -17.38 -7.78
C LYS A 64 0.67 -17.82 -7.08
N THR A 65 -0.20 -16.88 -6.69
CA THR A 65 -1.37 -17.16 -5.86
C THR A 65 -2.59 -16.37 -6.31
N ASP A 66 -3.78 -16.79 -5.86
CA ASP A 66 -5.02 -16.02 -5.97
C ASP A 66 -5.23 -15.07 -4.78
N LEU A 67 -4.12 -14.61 -4.18
CA LEU A 67 -4.18 -13.59 -3.15
C LEU A 67 -4.31 -12.21 -3.79
N ILE A 68 -5.03 -11.33 -3.11
CA ILE A 68 -5.06 -9.90 -3.42
C ILE A 68 -4.37 -9.10 -2.33
N SER A 69 -3.90 -7.90 -2.66
CA SER A 69 -3.34 -6.98 -1.67
C SER A 69 -3.63 -5.54 -2.06
N VAL A 70 -3.67 -4.68 -1.06
CA VAL A 70 -3.83 -3.24 -1.22
C VAL A 70 -2.50 -2.57 -0.96
N VAL A 71 -2.09 -1.75 -1.91
CA VAL A 71 -0.81 -1.04 -1.92
C VAL A 71 -1.04 0.40 -2.35
N SER A 72 -0.12 1.32 -2.04
CA SER A 72 -0.18 2.67 -2.58
C SER A 72 0.05 2.66 -4.10
N GLU A 73 -0.57 3.59 -4.80
CA GLU A 73 -0.38 3.75 -6.25
C GLU A 73 1.10 3.96 -6.61
N LYS A 74 1.82 4.76 -5.81
CA LYS A 74 3.26 4.98 -5.98
C LYS A 74 4.05 3.66 -5.93
N MET A 75 3.71 2.76 -5.02
CA MET A 75 4.36 1.44 -4.93
C MET A 75 3.99 0.54 -6.12
N ALA A 76 2.70 0.52 -6.49
CA ALA A 76 2.20 -0.26 -7.63
C ALA A 76 2.78 0.20 -8.99
N SER A 77 3.27 1.43 -9.07
CA SER A 77 3.88 2.00 -10.28
C SER A 77 5.37 1.71 -10.41
N THR A 78 5.99 1.09 -9.41
CA THR A 78 7.40 0.70 -9.48
C THR A 78 7.60 -0.52 -10.40
N PRO A 79 8.77 -0.68 -11.04
CA PRO A 79 9.05 -1.83 -11.91
C PRO A 79 8.88 -3.19 -11.22
N LEU A 80 9.05 -3.24 -9.89
CA LEU A 80 8.89 -4.45 -9.08
C LEU A 80 7.45 -5.03 -9.16
N PHE A 81 6.45 -4.20 -9.44
CA PHE A 81 5.04 -4.60 -9.52
C PHE A 81 4.54 -4.77 -10.98
N SER A 82 5.41 -4.65 -11.98
CA SER A 82 5.05 -4.70 -13.41
C SER A 82 4.39 -6.01 -13.86
N GLY A 83 4.72 -7.14 -13.21
CA GLY A 83 4.11 -8.45 -13.48
C GLY A 83 2.74 -8.68 -12.83
N LEU A 84 2.13 -7.65 -12.25
CA LEU A 84 0.86 -7.74 -11.54
C LEU A 84 -0.23 -6.92 -12.23
N GLN A 85 -1.47 -7.32 -12.01
CA GLN A 85 -2.64 -6.54 -12.40
C GLN A 85 -3.07 -5.62 -11.25
N ARG A 86 -3.36 -4.37 -11.63
CA ARG A 86 -3.80 -3.29 -10.75
C ARG A 86 -5.28 -3.04 -11.00
N ILE A 87 -6.06 -2.92 -9.93
CA ILE A 87 -7.48 -2.54 -9.98
C ILE A 87 -7.67 -1.44 -8.94
N GLU A 88 -8.41 -0.41 -9.31
CA GLU A 88 -8.76 0.69 -8.42
C GLU A 88 -9.70 0.23 -7.31
N LEU A 89 -9.47 0.71 -6.08
CA LEU A 89 -10.34 0.43 -4.95
C LEU A 89 -11.59 1.29 -5.03
N ARG A 90 -12.76 0.65 -4.96
CA ARG A 90 -14.07 1.32 -5.04
C ARG A 90 -14.65 1.67 -3.66
N PHE A 91 -13.79 2.05 -2.73
CA PHE A 91 -14.21 2.64 -1.47
C PHE A 91 -13.29 3.83 -1.16
N GLU A 92 -13.86 4.88 -0.59
CA GLU A 92 -13.11 6.10 -0.29
C GLU A 92 -12.01 5.82 0.71
N ALA A 93 -10.81 6.23 0.34
CA ALA A 93 -9.61 6.03 1.11
C ALA A 93 -8.91 7.39 1.22
N GLN A 94 -8.61 7.83 2.44
CA GLN A 94 -7.94 9.11 2.68
C GLN A 94 -6.55 9.11 2.00
N PRO A 95 -6.13 10.20 1.35
CA PRO A 95 -4.80 10.27 0.76
C PRO A 95 -3.70 10.02 1.81
N VAL A 96 -2.69 9.24 1.43
CA VAL A 96 -1.52 9.02 2.29
C VAL A 96 -0.57 10.21 2.14
N SER A 97 -0.30 10.92 3.24
CA SER A 97 0.70 11.99 3.27
C SER A 97 2.08 11.45 3.64
N TRP A 98 3.10 11.88 2.89
CA TRP A 98 4.50 11.61 3.21
C TRP A 98 5.10 12.84 3.87
N ASN A 99 5.60 12.67 5.09
CA ASN A 99 6.14 13.77 5.90
C ASN A 99 7.61 13.52 6.22
N LEU A 100 8.41 14.59 6.19
CA LEU A 100 9.78 14.57 6.69
C LEU A 100 9.76 15.03 8.15
N TYR A 101 10.41 14.26 9.03
CA TYR A 101 10.55 14.59 10.44
C TYR A 101 12.02 14.78 10.78
N TRP A 102 12.30 15.75 11.65
CA TRP A 102 13.63 15.99 12.19
C TRP A 102 13.53 16.57 13.60
N HIS A 103 14.61 16.50 14.34
CA HIS A 103 14.67 17.07 15.69
C HIS A 103 14.84 18.58 15.61
N LYS A 104 14.18 19.34 16.51
CA LYS A 104 14.25 20.82 16.55
C LYS A 104 15.68 21.39 16.60
N ARG A 105 16.61 20.64 17.20
CA ARG A 105 18.04 21.02 17.25
C ARG A 105 18.69 21.16 15.87
N ASP A 106 18.19 20.42 14.89
CA ASP A 106 18.73 20.35 13.54
C ASP A 106 18.00 21.30 12.58
N GLU A 107 17.08 22.14 13.09
CA GLU A 107 16.27 23.07 12.29
C GLU A 107 17.13 24.03 11.47
N ASN A 108 18.19 24.58 12.07
CA ASN A 108 19.08 25.56 11.46
C ASN A 108 20.42 24.95 11.01
N ASN A 109 20.55 23.63 11.02
CA ASN A 109 21.77 22.99 10.55
C ASN A 109 21.83 23.07 9.01
N ALA A 110 22.87 23.70 8.47
CA ALA A 110 23.01 23.95 7.03
C ALA A 110 23.05 22.66 6.18
N ALA A 111 23.76 21.62 6.63
CA ALA A 111 23.81 20.34 5.92
C ALA A 111 22.45 19.64 5.93
N HIS A 112 21.74 19.72 7.06
CA HIS A 112 20.40 19.14 7.20
C HIS A 112 19.35 19.89 6.35
N LEU A 113 19.42 21.23 6.31
CA LEU A 113 18.62 22.06 5.41
C LEU A 113 18.83 21.69 3.95
N TRP A 114 20.09 21.63 3.50
CA TRP A 114 20.43 21.26 2.13
C TRP A 114 19.85 19.89 1.75
N LEU A 115 19.96 18.88 2.64
CA LEU A 115 19.41 17.55 2.38
C LEU A 115 17.88 17.57 2.30
N ARG A 116 17.20 18.26 3.23
CA ARG A 116 15.73 18.43 3.20
C ARG A 116 15.28 19.06 1.88
N GLU A 117 15.99 20.07 1.39
CA GLU A 117 15.71 20.69 0.10
C GLU A 117 15.91 19.72 -1.08
N GLN A 118 16.97 18.91 -1.06
CA GLN A 118 17.18 17.89 -2.10
C GLN A 118 16.04 16.86 -2.11
N ILE A 119 15.64 16.34 -0.94
CA ILE A 119 14.52 15.39 -0.84
C ILE A 119 13.24 16.05 -1.34
N TYR A 120 12.95 17.28 -0.88
CA TYR A 120 11.77 18.01 -1.31
C TYR A 120 11.75 18.19 -2.83
N ARG A 121 12.88 18.58 -3.44
CA ARG A 121 13.00 18.76 -4.89
C ARG A 121 12.70 17.49 -5.67
N VAL A 122 13.22 16.34 -5.24
CA VAL A 122 12.99 15.05 -5.92
C VAL A 122 11.56 14.55 -5.71
N CYS A 123 10.96 14.82 -4.55
CA CYS A 123 9.61 14.38 -4.23
C CYS A 123 8.49 15.36 -4.69
N ARG A 124 8.81 16.61 -5.07
CA ARG A 124 7.81 17.63 -5.49
C ARG A 124 7.17 17.37 -6.84
N VAL A 125 7.75 16.49 -7.65
CA VAL A 125 7.36 16.28 -9.07
C VAL A 125 6.62 14.94 -9.27
N ILE A 126 5.97 14.40 -8.24
CA ILE A 126 5.18 13.17 -8.35
C ILE A 126 3.83 13.30 -7.64
#